data_AF-A0A945G4A0-F1
#
_entry.id   AF-A0A945G4A0-F1
#
_cell.length_a   1.000
_cell.length_b   1.000
_cell.length_c   1.000
_cell.angle_alpha   90.00
_cell.angle_beta   90.00
_cell.angle_gamma   90.00
#
_symmetry.space_group_name_H-M   'P 1'
#
loop_
_entity.id
_entity.type
_entity.pdbx_description
1 polymer ?
#
loop_
_entity_poly.entity_id
_entity_poly.type
_entity_poly.pdbx_seq_one_letter_code
_entity_poly.pdbx_strand_id
1 'polypeptide(L)'
;MKLPCLYAALAMLGLAPLGQAAADEFDKSVAALRAVGGEGQGNTAAGQALQRLAKGGADTLPALLAGMDGANLFAANYLRGAVEVIAGNTLAKGGELPLVELGEFLLNRSHDAKSRALAFELIRRVDAEAAEQLIPGFLGDPSVDLRREAVARLLGQADGLAKVGNKP
;
A
#
# COMPACT_ATOMS: atom_id res chain seq x y z
N MET A 1 -69.79 -4.09 10.92
CA MET A 1 -69.56 -2.81 10.21
C MET A 1 -68.76 -1.90 11.12
N LYS A 2 -67.70 -1.27 10.58
CA LYS A 2 -66.70 -0.37 11.21
C LYS A 2 -65.36 -1.04 11.62
N LEU A 3 -64.48 -1.06 10.62
CA LEU A 3 -63.02 -1.09 10.72
C LEU A 3 -62.51 0.32 11.13
N PRO A 4 -61.38 0.43 11.85
CA PRO A 4 -60.24 1.14 11.25
C PRO A 4 -58.93 0.37 11.52
N CYS A 5 -58.17 -0.04 10.48
CA CYS A 5 -57.15 0.78 9.82
C CYS A 5 -56.27 1.55 10.81
N LEU A 6 -55.31 0.86 11.43
CA LEU A 6 -54.14 1.52 12.03
C LEU A 6 -52.93 1.25 11.13
N TYR A 7 -52.46 2.34 10.54
CA TYR A 7 -51.36 2.39 9.58
C TYR A 7 -50.06 1.88 10.19
N ALA A 8 -49.42 0.96 9.47
CA ALA A 8 -47.99 0.72 9.56
C ALA A 8 -47.25 1.97 9.04
N ALA A 9 -46.38 2.53 9.87
CA ALA A 9 -45.34 3.47 9.43
C ALA A 9 -44.07 3.17 10.23
N LEU A 10 -43.39 2.08 9.85
CA LEU A 10 -42.02 1.80 10.29
C LEU A 10 -41.12 2.74 9.47
N ALA A 11 -40.79 3.89 10.03
CA ALA A 11 -39.79 4.78 9.46
C ALA A 11 -38.41 4.14 9.62
N MET A 12 -37.95 3.40 8.60
CA MET A 12 -36.54 3.07 8.45
C MET A 12 -35.78 4.36 8.11
N LEU A 13 -35.29 5.05 9.14
CA LEU A 13 -34.25 6.05 8.98
C LEU A 13 -32.98 5.29 8.53
N GLY A 14 -32.61 5.45 7.26
CA GLY A 14 -31.46 4.80 6.65
C GLY A 14 -30.17 5.17 7.37
N LEU A 15 -29.68 4.26 8.21
CA LEU A 15 -28.34 4.29 8.76
C LEU A 15 -27.39 3.90 7.62
N ALA A 16 -26.95 4.88 6.81
CA ALA A 16 -25.86 4.62 5.89
C ALA A 16 -24.64 4.18 6.72
N PRO A 17 -24.03 3.02 6.42
CA PRO A 17 -22.90 2.54 7.20
C PRO A 17 -21.72 3.50 7.01
N LEU A 18 -21.23 4.08 8.11
CA LEU A 18 -20.11 5.04 8.13
C LEU A 18 -18.88 4.55 7.34
N GLY A 19 -18.68 3.22 7.24
CA GLY A 19 -17.61 2.61 6.47
C GLY A 19 -17.73 2.78 4.95
N GLN A 20 -18.95 2.80 4.39
CA GLN A 20 -19.14 2.94 2.95
C GLN A 20 -18.76 4.35 2.49
N ALA A 21 -19.16 5.38 3.24
CA ALA A 21 -18.80 6.76 2.92
C ALA A 21 -17.28 6.99 2.99
N ALA A 22 -16.59 6.38 3.96
CA ALA A 22 -15.14 6.47 4.07
C ALA A 22 -14.40 5.76 2.92
N ALA A 23 -14.87 4.58 2.52
CA ALA A 23 -14.34 3.86 1.36
C ALA A 23 -14.56 4.65 0.06
N ASP A 24 -15.76 5.20 -0.14
CA ASP A 24 -16.08 6.02 -1.31
C ASP A 24 -15.18 7.27 -1.40
N GLU A 25 -14.87 7.91 -0.26
CA GLU A 25 -13.97 9.08 -0.23
C GLU A 25 -12.50 8.70 -0.45
N PHE A 26 -12.07 7.52 0.01
CA PHE A 26 -10.76 6.96 -0.29
C PHE A 26 -10.60 6.75 -1.81
N ASP A 27 -11.56 6.05 -2.42
CA ASP A 27 -11.55 5.74 -3.86
C ASP A 27 -11.56 7.00 -4.71
N LYS A 28 -12.39 8.00 -4.36
CA LYS A 28 -12.38 9.31 -5.02
C LYS A 28 -11.04 10.02 -4.89
N SER A 29 -10.38 9.91 -3.73
CA SER A 29 -9.07 10.53 -3.51
C SER A 29 -7.99 9.84 -4.36
N VAL A 30 -7.98 8.51 -4.42
CA VAL A 30 -7.07 7.76 -5.31
C VAL A 30 -7.35 8.10 -6.77
N ALA A 31 -8.61 8.18 -7.19
CA ALA A 31 -8.99 8.56 -8.54
C ALA A 31 -8.50 9.98 -8.90
N ALA A 32 -8.61 10.94 -7.96
CA ALA A 32 -8.11 12.29 -8.15
C ALA A 32 -6.58 12.33 -8.35
N LEU A 33 -5.81 11.50 -7.63
CA LEU A 33 -4.36 11.35 -7.84
C LEU A 33 -4.05 10.75 -9.22
N ARG A 34 -4.84 9.76 -9.67
CA ARG A 34 -4.68 9.12 -10.99
C ARG A 34 -5.00 10.04 -12.17
N ALA A 35 -5.83 11.05 -11.95
CA ALA A 35 -6.19 12.03 -12.96
C ALA A 35 -5.12 13.12 -13.20
N VAL A 36 -4.04 13.15 -12.40
CA VAL A 36 -2.96 14.13 -12.57
C VAL A 36 -2.27 13.92 -13.92
N GLY A 37 -2.16 15.01 -14.67
CA GLY A 37 -1.52 15.07 -15.99
C GLY A 37 -0.29 15.96 -16.02
N GLY A 38 0.23 16.18 -17.23
CA GLY A 38 1.34 17.11 -17.47
C GLY A 38 0.97 18.55 -17.13
N GLU A 39 2.00 19.41 -17.04
CA GLU A 39 1.84 20.87 -16.86
C GLU A 39 1.02 21.28 -15.63
N GLY A 40 0.98 20.43 -14.59
CA GLY A 40 0.29 20.72 -13.33
C GLY A 40 -1.23 20.49 -13.39
N GLN A 41 -1.75 19.88 -14.46
CA GLN A 41 -3.16 19.51 -14.56
C GLN A 41 -3.58 18.61 -13.39
N GLY A 42 -4.61 19.02 -12.65
CA GLY A 42 -5.14 18.28 -11.50
C GLY A 42 -4.33 18.43 -10.20
N ASN A 43 -3.24 19.21 -10.17
CA ASN A 43 -2.35 19.28 -9.00
C ASN A 43 -3.05 19.80 -7.73
N THR A 44 -3.94 20.80 -7.83
CA THR A 44 -4.69 21.30 -6.67
C THR A 44 -5.61 20.22 -6.08
N ALA A 45 -6.33 19.49 -6.92
CA ALA A 45 -7.18 18.38 -6.48
C ALA A 45 -6.32 17.26 -5.88
N ALA A 46 -5.16 16.98 -6.48
CA ALA A 46 -4.22 15.98 -5.98
C ALA A 46 -3.63 16.34 -4.62
N GLY A 47 -3.30 17.62 -4.38
CA GLY A 47 -2.85 18.09 -3.08
C GLY A 47 -3.91 17.88 -1.99
N GLN A 48 -5.17 18.18 -2.28
CA GLN A 48 -6.27 17.92 -1.35
C GLN A 48 -6.52 16.43 -1.14
N ALA A 49 -6.46 15.62 -2.20
CA ALA A 49 -6.59 14.16 -2.12
C ALA A 49 -5.47 13.55 -1.28
N LEU A 50 -4.22 13.98 -1.50
CA LEU A 50 -3.07 13.55 -0.70
C LEU A 50 -3.25 13.89 0.77
N GLN A 51 -3.70 15.11 1.10
CA GLN A 51 -3.99 15.49 2.48
C GLN A 51 -5.10 14.65 3.13
N ARG A 52 -6.09 14.18 2.36
CA ARG A 52 -7.12 13.28 2.86
C ARG A 52 -6.56 11.88 3.10
N LEU A 53 -5.88 11.31 2.11
CA LEU A 53 -5.28 9.97 2.21
C LEU A 53 -4.25 9.89 3.33
N ALA A 54 -3.41 10.91 3.50
CA ALA A 54 -2.38 10.96 4.55
C ALA A 54 -2.94 11.04 5.99
N LYS A 55 -4.24 11.26 6.16
CA LYS A 55 -4.93 11.17 7.46
C LYS A 55 -5.41 9.76 7.79
N GLY A 56 -5.33 8.83 6.83
CA GLY A 56 -5.62 7.41 7.04
C GLY A 56 -4.64 6.77 8.02
N GLY A 57 -5.01 5.59 8.52
CA GLY A 57 -4.16 4.76 9.37
C GLY A 57 -3.28 3.82 8.55
N ALA A 58 -2.40 3.10 9.25
CA ALA A 58 -1.50 2.11 8.64
C ALA A 58 -2.27 0.96 7.96
N ASP A 59 -3.49 0.67 8.40
CA ASP A 59 -4.44 -0.27 7.79
C ASP A 59 -4.79 0.07 6.33
N THR A 60 -4.63 1.33 5.92
CA THR A 60 -4.88 1.77 4.53
C THR A 60 -3.70 1.51 3.57
N LEU A 61 -2.53 1.12 4.08
CA LEU A 61 -1.31 0.96 3.28
C LEU A 61 -1.45 -0.05 2.13
N PRO A 62 -2.03 -1.26 2.32
CA PRO A 62 -2.23 -2.20 1.21
C PRO A 62 -3.13 -1.61 0.11
N ALA A 63 -4.19 -0.89 0.47
CA ALA A 63 -5.08 -0.26 -0.50
C ALA A 63 -4.40 0.88 -1.28
N LEU A 64 -3.55 1.68 -0.62
CA LEU A 64 -2.76 2.72 -1.28
C LEU A 64 -1.73 2.14 -2.25
N LEU A 65 -1.06 1.05 -1.86
CA LEU A 65 -0.15 0.31 -2.72
C LEU A 65 -0.88 -0.27 -3.95
N ALA A 66 -2.09 -0.84 -3.76
CA ALA A 66 -2.94 -1.30 -4.85
C ALA A 66 -3.37 -0.14 -5.78
N GLY A 67 -3.58 1.06 -5.23
CA GLY A 67 -3.88 2.27 -5.99
C GLY A 67 -2.80 2.63 -7.03
N MET A 68 -1.58 2.10 -6.89
CA MET A 68 -0.47 2.29 -7.83
C MET A 68 -0.58 1.40 -9.08
N ASP A 69 -1.43 0.36 -9.06
CA ASP A 69 -1.55 -0.57 -10.18
C ASP A 69 -2.08 0.14 -11.44
N GLY A 70 -1.28 0.14 -12.51
CA GLY A 70 -1.59 0.87 -13.74
C GLY A 70 -1.66 2.40 -13.57
N ALA A 71 -1.13 2.95 -12.48
CA ALA A 71 -1.06 4.39 -12.27
C ALA A 71 -0.04 5.04 -13.22
N ASN A 72 -0.31 6.26 -13.66
CA ASN A 72 0.67 7.05 -14.40
C ASN A 72 1.83 7.48 -13.46
N LEU A 73 2.95 7.97 -14.03
CA LEU A 73 4.14 8.31 -13.25
C LEU A 73 3.88 9.36 -12.15
N PHE A 74 3.03 10.34 -12.42
CA PHE A 74 2.68 11.37 -11.43
C PHE A 74 1.88 10.75 -10.27
N ALA A 75 0.83 10.01 -10.60
CA ALA A 75 -0.03 9.33 -9.65
C ALA A 75 0.74 8.34 -8.76
N ALA A 76 1.62 7.54 -9.36
CA ALA A 76 2.49 6.63 -8.63
C ALA A 76 3.42 7.37 -7.64
N ASN A 77 3.88 8.57 -7.99
CA ASN A 77 4.68 9.39 -7.10
C ASN A 77 3.85 9.95 -5.93
N TYR A 78 2.64 10.44 -6.17
CA TYR A 78 1.75 10.91 -5.09
C TYR A 78 1.36 9.78 -4.14
N LEU A 79 1.01 8.61 -4.68
CA LEU A 79 0.61 7.45 -3.88
C LEU A 79 1.78 6.93 -3.02
N ARG A 80 3.00 6.85 -3.59
CA ARG A 80 4.21 6.58 -2.80
C ARG A 80 4.39 7.59 -1.68
N GLY A 81 4.21 8.88 -1.96
CA GLY A 81 4.28 9.93 -0.95
C GLY A 81 3.26 9.74 0.18
N ALA A 82 2.01 9.36 -0.14
CA ALA A 82 0.98 9.06 0.85
C ALA A 82 1.39 7.88 1.75
N VAL A 83 1.86 6.79 1.14
CA VAL A 83 2.36 5.58 1.82
C VAL A 83 3.48 5.93 2.79
N GLU A 84 4.50 6.68 2.34
CA GLU A 84 5.64 7.07 3.17
C GLU A 84 5.24 7.96 4.34
N VAL A 85 4.34 8.92 4.13
CA VAL A 85 3.84 9.80 5.18
C VAL A 85 3.09 9.00 6.24
N ILE A 86 2.20 8.09 5.84
CA ILE A 86 1.41 7.27 6.77
C ILE A 86 2.32 6.31 7.55
N ALA A 87 3.23 5.61 6.86
CA ALA A 87 4.15 4.68 7.50
C ALA A 87 5.09 5.42 8.47
N GLY A 88 5.68 6.54 8.03
CA GLY A 88 6.55 7.36 8.87
C GLY A 88 5.83 7.92 10.10
N ASN A 89 4.62 8.47 9.94
CA ASN A 89 3.83 9.00 11.06
C ASN A 89 3.39 7.91 12.04
N THR A 90 3.02 6.72 11.53
CA THR A 90 2.65 5.58 12.37
C THR A 90 3.82 5.16 13.24
N LEU A 91 4.98 4.92 12.65
CA LEU A 91 6.18 4.50 13.37
C LEU A 91 6.69 5.57 14.35
N ALA A 92 6.66 6.85 13.96
CA ALA A 92 7.04 7.95 14.85
C ALA A 92 6.15 8.06 16.10
N LYS A 93 4.91 7.56 16.04
CA LYS A 93 3.97 7.50 17.17
C LYS A 93 4.04 6.18 17.95
N GLY A 94 4.97 5.28 17.59
CA GLY A 94 5.08 3.96 18.19
C GLY A 94 3.98 2.98 17.76
N GLY A 95 3.28 3.27 16.65
CA GLY A 95 2.32 2.34 16.05
C GLY A 95 3.00 1.27 15.20
N GLU A 96 2.24 0.25 14.82
CA GLU A 96 2.71 -0.88 14.02
C GLU A 96 2.19 -0.80 12.57
N LEU A 97 2.97 -1.35 11.64
CA LEU A 97 2.53 -1.53 10.24
C LEU A 97 1.83 -2.89 10.09
N PRO A 98 0.85 -3.02 9.19
CA PRO A 98 0.13 -4.28 8.96
C PRO A 98 1.00 -5.29 8.20
N LEU A 99 1.90 -5.96 8.92
CA LEU A 99 2.93 -6.82 8.32
C LEU A 99 2.36 -8.01 7.54
N VAL A 100 1.27 -8.59 8.01
CA VAL A 100 0.61 -9.74 7.34
C VAL A 100 0.08 -9.29 5.98
N GLU A 101 -0.69 -8.20 5.96
CA GLU A 101 -1.32 -7.67 4.75
C GLU A 101 -0.29 -7.11 3.77
N LEU A 102 0.80 -6.50 4.26
CA LEU A 102 1.93 -6.08 3.42
C LEU A 102 2.65 -7.29 2.81
N GLY A 103 2.80 -8.39 3.57
CA GLY A 103 3.36 -9.64 3.07
C GLY A 103 2.50 -10.28 2.00
N GLU A 104 1.18 -10.36 2.23
CA GLU A 104 0.21 -10.85 1.24
C GLU A 104 0.25 -10.02 -0.05
N PHE A 105 0.27 -8.69 0.08
CA PHE A 105 0.40 -7.78 -1.05
C PHE A 105 1.70 -8.01 -1.82
N LEU A 106 2.84 -8.10 -1.13
CA LEU A 106 4.15 -8.33 -1.72
C LEU A 106 4.22 -9.66 -2.50
N LEU A 107 3.60 -10.72 -1.99
CA LEU A 107 3.63 -12.04 -2.62
C LEU A 107 2.68 -12.16 -3.82
N ASN A 108 1.66 -11.29 -3.90
CA ASN A 108 0.76 -11.28 -5.05
C ASN A 108 1.41 -10.61 -6.28
N ARG A 109 1.86 -11.44 -7.23
CA ARG A 109 2.53 -11.01 -8.47
C ARG A 109 1.62 -10.31 -9.48
N SER A 110 0.31 -10.18 -9.22
CA SER A 110 -0.59 -9.39 -10.09
C SER A 110 -0.43 -7.87 -9.88
N HIS A 111 0.10 -7.45 -8.74
CA HIS A 111 0.36 -6.03 -8.45
C HIS A 111 1.59 -5.50 -9.19
N ASP A 112 1.64 -4.18 -9.36
CA ASP A 112 2.76 -3.49 -10.00
C ASP A 112 4.11 -3.80 -9.32
N ALA A 113 5.16 -3.94 -10.13
CA ALA A 113 6.48 -4.30 -9.63
C ALA A 113 7.05 -3.30 -8.62
N LYS A 114 6.75 -2.01 -8.77
CA LYS A 114 7.24 -0.94 -7.90
C LYS A 114 6.42 -0.82 -6.61
N SER A 115 5.12 -1.09 -6.66
CA SER A 115 4.28 -1.13 -5.45
C SER A 115 4.69 -2.32 -4.57
N ARG A 116 4.92 -3.49 -5.17
CA ARG A 116 5.45 -4.67 -4.45
C ARG A 116 6.83 -4.39 -3.83
N ALA A 117 7.74 -3.75 -4.56
CA ALA A 117 9.04 -3.36 -4.01
C ALA A 117 8.91 -2.42 -2.81
N LEU A 118 8.00 -1.45 -2.88
CA LEU A 118 7.71 -0.55 -1.76
C LEU A 118 7.13 -1.30 -0.54
N ALA A 119 6.25 -2.29 -0.75
CA ALA A 119 5.75 -3.13 0.33
C ALA A 119 6.89 -3.88 1.04
N PHE A 120 7.84 -4.44 0.29
CA PHE A 120 9.03 -5.07 0.86
C PHE A 120 9.89 -4.08 1.66
N GLU A 121 10.08 -2.86 1.17
CA GLU A 121 10.81 -1.82 1.90
C GLU A 121 10.16 -1.47 3.24
N LEU A 122 8.82 -1.41 3.30
CA LEU A 122 8.08 -1.18 4.54
C LEU A 122 8.26 -2.34 5.52
N ILE A 123 8.18 -3.60 5.06
CA ILE A 123 8.43 -4.78 5.89
C ILE A 123 9.84 -4.74 6.45
N ARG A 124 10.85 -4.52 5.59
CA ARG A 124 12.26 -4.43 6.00
C ARG A 124 12.53 -3.33 7.02
N ARG A 125 11.80 -2.21 6.93
CA ARG A 125 11.94 -1.08 7.86
C ARG A 125 11.55 -1.45 9.29
N VAL A 126 10.59 -2.35 9.48
CA VAL A 126 10.06 -2.72 10.80
C VAL A 126 10.54 -4.08 11.29
N ASP A 127 10.80 -5.01 10.38
CA ASP A 127 11.25 -6.36 10.67
C ASP A 127 12.27 -6.80 9.60
N ALA A 128 13.54 -6.48 9.88
CA ALA A 128 14.65 -6.81 8.99
C ALA A 128 14.89 -8.32 8.89
N GLU A 129 14.58 -9.08 9.94
CA GLU A 129 14.76 -10.54 9.94
C GLU A 129 13.71 -11.22 9.06
N ALA A 130 12.43 -10.84 9.21
CA ALA A 130 11.36 -11.32 8.34
C ALA A 130 11.64 -10.96 6.87
N ALA A 131 12.10 -9.72 6.61
CA ALA A 131 12.49 -9.32 5.26
C ALA A 131 13.62 -10.19 4.69
N GLU A 132 14.68 -10.46 5.46
CA GLU A 132 15.81 -11.30 5.05
C GLU A 132 15.37 -12.73 4.70
N GLN A 133 14.38 -13.28 5.39
CA GLN A 133 13.81 -14.60 5.10
C GLN A 133 13.05 -14.64 3.76
N LEU A 134 12.51 -13.52 3.29
CA LEU A 134 11.79 -13.43 2.01
C LEU A 134 12.73 -13.33 0.80
N ILE A 135 13.91 -12.71 0.98
CA ILE A 135 14.85 -12.39 -0.10
C ILE A 135 15.20 -13.58 -1.02
N PRO A 136 15.46 -14.80 -0.52
CA PRO A 136 15.76 -15.95 -1.38
C PRO A 136 14.68 -16.23 -2.43
N GLY A 137 13.41 -15.96 -2.11
CA GLY A 137 12.28 -16.14 -3.02
C GLY A 137 12.23 -15.15 -4.19
N PHE A 138 13.02 -14.07 -4.14
CA PHE A 138 12.97 -13.01 -5.16
C PHE A 138 13.87 -13.23 -6.37
N LEU A 139 14.71 -14.27 -6.41
CA LEU A 139 15.67 -14.46 -7.52
C LEU A 139 15.00 -14.49 -8.90
N GLY A 140 13.81 -15.09 -8.98
CA GLY A 140 12.98 -15.17 -10.18
C GLY A 140 11.77 -14.23 -10.16
N ASP A 141 11.77 -13.20 -9.33
CA ASP A 141 10.63 -12.27 -9.25
C ASP A 141 10.51 -11.42 -10.51
N PRO A 142 9.30 -11.05 -10.99
CA PRO A 142 9.14 -10.09 -12.08
C PRO A 142 9.72 -8.70 -11.81
N SER A 143 9.72 -8.27 -10.54
CA SER A 143 10.28 -6.98 -10.13
C SER A 143 11.81 -6.99 -10.16
N VAL A 144 12.40 -6.05 -10.91
CA VAL A 144 13.85 -5.88 -10.97
C VAL A 144 14.41 -5.53 -9.59
N ASP A 145 13.70 -4.72 -8.81
CA ASP A 145 14.16 -4.25 -7.50
C ASP A 145 14.20 -5.41 -6.49
N LEU A 146 13.16 -6.26 -6.47
CA LEU A 146 13.16 -7.47 -5.63
C LEU A 146 14.25 -8.46 -6.07
N ARG A 147 14.48 -8.65 -7.38
CA ARG A 147 15.59 -9.49 -7.86
C ARG A 147 16.95 -8.97 -7.40
N ARG A 148 17.15 -7.64 -7.35
CA ARG A 148 18.41 -7.05 -6.90
C ARG A 148 18.71 -7.40 -5.44
N GLU A 149 17.70 -7.44 -4.57
CA GLU A 149 17.87 -7.86 -3.17
C GLU A 149 18.38 -9.31 -3.10
N ALA A 150 17.78 -10.23 -3.86
CA ALA A 150 18.23 -11.63 -3.93
C ALA A 150 19.66 -11.77 -4.44
N VAL A 151 20.02 -11.04 -5.50
CA VAL A 151 21.37 -11.06 -6.07
C VAL A 151 22.38 -10.49 -5.09
N ALA A 152 22.09 -9.35 -4.45
CA ALA A 152 22.96 -8.73 -3.47
C ALA A 152 23.26 -9.67 -2.30
N ARG A 153 22.22 -10.37 -1.80
CA ARG A 153 22.37 -11.39 -0.76
C ARG A 153 23.29 -12.54 -1.21
N LEU A 154 23.09 -13.09 -2.41
CA LEU A 154 23.94 -14.16 -2.95
C LEU A 154 25.41 -13.74 -3.10
N LEU A 155 25.65 -12.52 -3.58
CA LEU A 155 27.00 -11.96 -3.67
C LEU A 155 27.65 -11.85 -2.29
N GLY A 156 26.92 -11.35 -1.29
CA GLY A 156 27.41 -11.28 0.09
C GLY A 156 27.75 -12.65 0.67
N GLN A 157 26.95 -13.69 0.38
CA GLN A 157 27.25 -15.06 0.78
C GLN A 157 28.51 -15.61 0.08
N ALA A 158 28.66 -15.38 -1.22
CA ALA A 158 29.83 -15.80 -1.98
C ALA A 158 31.12 -15.14 -1.45
N ASP A 159 31.06 -13.84 -1.15
CA ASP A 159 32.18 -13.10 -0.54
C ASP A 159 32.55 -13.66 0.84
N GLY A 160 31.56 -14.03 1.64
CA GLY A 160 31.76 -14.69 2.93
C GLY A 160 32.49 -16.03 2.80
N LEU A 161 32.04 -16.88 1.88
CA LEU A 161 32.65 -18.19 1.59
C LEU A 161 34.09 -18.06 1.08
N ALA A 162 34.34 -17.08 0.19
CA ALA A 162 35.68 -16.82 -0.33
C ALA A 162 36.67 -16.41 0.77
N LYS A 163 36.24 -15.63 1.76
CA LYS A 163 37.07 -15.20 2.90
C LYS A 163 37.48 -16.34 3.83
N VAL A 164 36.62 -17.35 3.98
CA VAL A 164 36.90 -18.53 4.83
C VAL A 164 37.60 -19.67 4.07
N GLY A 165 38.08 -19.41 2.85
CA GLY A 165 38.80 -20.40 2.04
C GLY A 165 37.91 -21.49 1.42
N ASN A 166 36.59 -21.38 1.57
CA ASN A 166 35.62 -22.34 1.03
C ASN A 166 35.10 -21.85 -0.33
N LYS A 167 36.02 -21.67 -1.29
CA LYS A 167 35.67 -21.30 -2.66
C LYS A 167 35.08 -22.53 -3.38
N PRO A 168 34.02 -22.35 -4.20
CA PRO A 168 33.51 -23.44 -5.03
C PRO A 168 34.54 -23.88 -6.08
#